data_AF-A0A7J8LVZ7-F1
#
_entry.id   AF-A0A7J8LVZ7-F1
#
_cell.length_a   1.000
_cell.length_b   1.000
_cell.length_c   1.000
_cell.angle_alpha   90.00
_cell.angle_beta   90.00
_cell.angle_gamma   90.00
#
_symmetry.space_group_name_H-M   'P 1'
#
loop_
_entity.id
_entity.type
_entity.pdbx_description
1 polymer ?
#
loop_
_entity_poly.entity_id
_entity_poly.type
_entity_poly.pdbx_seq_one_letter_code
_entity_poly.pdbx_strand_id
1 'polypeptide(L)'
;MEKDQTQNDSIQLTKDIFVSGIDTGAITMIWAMTELVRKPTAMKKAQNEISCIMKKGKLTENDASKLKYLKMIIKETLRLHPPVVLLVPRETMSQIKIGNYDICPKTRIAVNVWAIGRDPDIWNNPEDFIPE
;
A
#
# COMPACT_ATOMS: atom_id res chain seq x y z
N MET A 1 -25.28 6.65 30.03
CA MET A 1 -23.95 6.03 30.25
C MET A 1 -23.66 4.94 29.24
N GLU A 2 -24.29 3.77 29.27
CA GLU A 2 -23.98 2.69 28.29
C GLU A 2 -24.33 3.06 26.84
N LYS A 3 -25.49 3.70 26.61
CA LYS A 3 -25.88 4.23 25.28
C LYS A 3 -24.94 5.31 24.75
N ASP A 4 -24.42 6.17 25.62
CA ASP A 4 -23.48 7.24 25.24
C ASP A 4 -22.12 6.66 24.86
N GLN A 5 -21.72 5.56 25.49
CA GLN A 5 -20.47 4.87 25.22
C GLN A 5 -20.52 4.12 23.89
N THR A 6 -21.59 3.36 23.62
CA THR A 6 -21.80 2.71 22.30
C THR A 6 -21.85 3.75 21.17
N GLN A 7 -22.46 4.91 21.41
CA GLN A 7 -22.52 5.98 20.42
C GLN A 7 -21.13 6.58 20.14
N ASN A 8 -20.33 6.84 21.17
CA ASN A 8 -18.96 7.31 20.99
C ASN A 8 -18.07 6.30 20.25
N ASP A 9 -18.20 5.01 20.55
CA ASP A 9 -17.46 3.95 19.87
C ASP A 9 -17.81 3.87 18.38
N SER A 10 -19.11 4.02 18.06
CA SER A 10 -19.57 4.04 16.66
C SER A 10 -19.00 5.23 15.86
N ILE A 11 -18.85 6.40 16.51
CA ILE A 11 -18.26 7.59 15.90
C ILE A 11 -16.76 7.39 15.67
N GLN A 12 -16.04 6.78 16.62
CA GLN A 12 -14.62 6.48 16.47
C GLN A 12 -14.37 5.50 15.32
N LEU A 13 -15.10 4.39 15.28
CA LEU A 13 -14.99 3.42 14.19
C LEU A 13 -15.25 4.07 12.82
N THR A 14 -16.26 4.92 12.74
CA THR A 14 -16.59 5.63 11.50
C THR A 14 -15.43 6.53 11.04
N LYS A 15 -14.83 7.29 11.97
CA LYS A 15 -13.66 8.13 11.67
C LYS A 15 -12.48 7.30 11.19
N ASP A 16 -12.19 6.20 11.87
CA ASP A 16 -11.08 5.31 11.52
C ASP A 16 -11.25 4.77 10.09
N ILE A 17 -12.45 4.33 9.71
CA ILE A 17 -12.74 3.84 8.35
C ILE A 17 -12.50 4.94 7.31
N PHE A 18 -12.98 6.16 7.57
CA PHE A 18 -12.84 7.27 6.61
C PHE A 18 -11.37 7.67 6.40
N VAL A 19 -10.64 7.89 7.48
CA VAL A 19 -9.22 8.29 7.40
C VAL A 19 -8.38 7.18 6.77
N SER A 20 -8.57 5.93 7.22
CA SER A 20 -7.78 4.81 6.73
C SER A 20 -8.07 4.45 5.28
N GLY A 21 -9.34 4.56 4.85
CA GLY A 21 -9.77 4.12 3.52
C GLY A 21 -9.56 5.17 2.42
N ILE A 22 -9.71 6.46 2.73
CA ILE A 22 -9.66 7.52 1.71
C ILE A 22 -8.22 7.93 1.43
N ASP A 23 -7.49 8.39 2.45
CA ASP A 23 -6.19 9.03 2.24
C ASP A 23 -5.16 8.03 1.68
N THR A 24 -5.16 6.79 2.17
CA THR A 24 -4.24 5.75 1.71
C THR A 24 -4.45 5.40 0.23
N GLY A 25 -5.71 5.28 -0.19
CA GLY A 25 -6.09 5.01 -1.58
C GLY A 25 -5.74 6.19 -2.50
N ALA A 26 -6.03 7.41 -2.08
CA ALA A 26 -5.73 8.62 -2.82
C ALA A 26 -4.22 8.79 -3.06
N ILE A 27 -3.39 8.64 -2.01
CA ILE A 27 -1.93 8.71 -2.10
C ILE A 27 -1.39 7.66 -3.08
N THR A 28 -1.88 6.42 -2.99
CA THR A 28 -1.47 5.34 -3.89
C THR A 28 -1.79 5.69 -5.35
N MET A 29 -2.98 6.22 -5.62
CA MET A 29 -3.39 6.61 -6.97
C MET A 29 -2.54 7.77 -7.53
N ILE A 30 -2.25 8.77 -6.69
CA ILE A 30 -1.40 9.92 -7.07
C ILE A 30 -0.02 9.44 -7.49
N TRP A 31 0.61 8.58 -6.70
CA TRP A 31 1.94 8.06 -7.02
C TRP A 31 1.93 7.14 -8.24
N ALA A 32 0.94 6.26 -8.36
CA ALA A 32 0.79 5.40 -9.54
C ALA A 32 0.70 6.25 -10.82
N MET A 33 -0.15 7.27 -10.83
CA MET A 33 -0.29 8.17 -11.97
C MET A 33 0.99 8.99 -12.23
N THR A 34 1.65 9.44 -11.17
CA THR A 34 2.93 10.18 -11.26
C THR A 34 4.00 9.34 -11.95
N GLU A 35 4.17 8.09 -11.54
CA GLU A 35 5.16 7.19 -12.13
C GLU A 35 4.81 6.82 -13.57
N LEU A 36 3.54 6.56 -13.87
CA LEU A 36 3.10 6.28 -15.24
C LEU A 36 3.34 7.47 -16.18
N VAL A 37 3.09 8.70 -15.74
CA VAL A 37 3.38 9.91 -16.53
C VAL A 37 4.89 10.07 -16.76
N ARG A 38 5.72 9.74 -15.75
CA ARG A 38 7.19 9.77 -15.86
C ARG A 38 7.76 8.63 -16.71
N LYS A 39 7.02 7.52 -16.88
CA LYS A 39 7.43 6.33 -17.64
C LYS A 39 6.41 6.01 -18.76
N PRO A 40 6.43 6.74 -19.89
CA PRO A 40 5.46 6.57 -20.98
C PRO A 40 5.37 5.15 -21.53
N THR A 41 6.49 4.40 -21.53
CA THR A 41 6.52 2.99 -21.96
C THR A 41 5.66 2.10 -21.07
N ALA A 42 5.74 2.26 -19.75
CA ALA A 42 4.91 1.52 -18.80
C ALA A 42 3.43 1.91 -18.94
N MET A 43 3.14 3.21 -19.08
CA MET A 43 1.78 3.69 -19.36
C MET A 43 1.18 3.05 -20.62
N LYS A 44 1.93 3.03 -21.72
CA LYS A 44 1.47 2.44 -22.99
C LYS A 44 1.23 0.94 -22.85
N LYS A 45 2.08 0.22 -22.12
CA LYS A 45 1.92 -1.22 -21.86
C LYS A 45 0.67 -1.51 -21.02
N ALA A 46 0.39 -0.70 -20.01
CA ALA A 46 -0.84 -0.80 -19.21
C ALA A 46 -2.10 -0.52 -20.05
N GLN A 47 -2.08 0.52 -20.88
CA GLN A 47 -3.17 0.83 -21.80
C GLN A 47 -3.43 -0.32 -22.78
N ASN A 48 -2.37 -0.90 -23.36
CA ASN A 48 -2.49 -2.04 -24.25
C ASN A 48 -3.12 -3.26 -23.55
N GLU A 49 -2.70 -3.57 -22.32
CA GLU A 49 -3.30 -4.67 -21.53
C GLU A 49 -4.81 -4.43 -21.33
N ILE A 50 -5.20 -3.22 -20.94
CA ILE A 50 -6.60 -2.84 -20.75
C ILE A 50 -7.38 -2.97 -22.07
N SER A 51 -6.85 -2.44 -23.18
CA SER A 51 -7.48 -2.53 -24.50
C SER A 51 -7.67 -3.96 -24.98
N CYS A 52 -6.72 -4.87 -24.72
CA CYS A 52 -6.84 -6.28 -25.10
C CYS A 52 -7.95 -7.02 -24.34
N ILE A 53 -8.17 -6.67 -23.07
CA ILE A 53 -9.20 -7.30 -22.23
C ILE A 53 -10.57 -6.66 -22.48
N MET A 54 -10.61 -5.37 -22.77
CA MET A 54 -11.83 -4.60 -23.00
C MET A 54 -12.43 -4.88 -24.39
N LYS A 55 -13.07 -6.04 -24.56
CA LYS A 55 -13.69 -6.44 -25.84
C LYS A 55 -15.01 -5.75 -26.17
N LYS A 56 -15.69 -5.14 -25.18
CA LYS A 56 -17.05 -4.55 -25.32
C LYS A 56 -17.23 -3.19 -24.63
N GLY A 57 -16.14 -2.45 -24.44
CA GLY A 57 -16.17 -1.06 -23.95
C GLY A 57 -16.41 -0.88 -22.45
N LYS A 58 -16.51 -1.95 -21.65
CA LYS A 58 -16.53 -1.87 -20.18
C LYS A 58 -15.69 -2.98 -19.57
N LEU A 59 -14.98 -2.63 -18.51
CA LEU A 59 -14.25 -3.56 -17.65
C LEU A 59 -15.10 -3.80 -16.40
N THR A 60 -15.18 -5.05 -15.94
CA THR A 60 -15.87 -5.40 -14.70
C THR A 60 -14.85 -5.82 -13.64
N GLU A 61 -15.26 -5.85 -12.38
CA GLU A 61 -14.39 -6.32 -11.29
C GLU A 61 -13.85 -7.74 -11.54
N ASN A 62 -14.65 -8.61 -12.17
CA ASN A 62 -14.24 -9.96 -12.55
C ASN A 62 -13.03 -9.99 -13.50
N ASP A 63 -12.83 -8.92 -14.28
CA ASP A 63 -11.71 -8.79 -15.21
C ASP A 63 -10.43 -8.31 -14.53
N ALA A 64 -10.49 -7.80 -13.29
CA ALA A 64 -9.32 -7.39 -12.52
C ALA A 64 -8.32 -8.54 -12.34
N SER A 65 -8.81 -9.78 -12.30
CA SER A 65 -7.98 -10.99 -12.29
C SER A 65 -7.00 -11.05 -13.48
N LYS A 66 -7.44 -10.58 -14.65
CA LYS A 66 -6.73 -10.65 -15.94
C LYS A 66 -5.72 -9.51 -16.16
N LEU A 67 -5.86 -8.40 -15.43
CA LEU A 67 -4.97 -7.24 -15.50
C LEU A 67 -3.67 -7.49 -14.71
N LYS A 68 -2.77 -8.29 -15.28
CA LYS A 68 -1.53 -8.73 -14.62
C LYS A 68 -0.53 -7.58 -14.49
N TYR A 69 -0.34 -6.82 -15.56
CA TYR A 69 0.59 -5.72 -15.60
C TYR A 69 0.11 -4.54 -14.76
N LEU A 70 -1.20 -4.25 -14.75
CA LEU A 70 -1.73 -3.23 -13.85
C LEU A 70 -1.51 -3.60 -12.37
N LYS A 71 -1.64 -4.89 -12.00
CA LYS A 71 -1.30 -5.36 -10.65
C LYS A 71 0.17 -5.18 -10.31
N MET A 72 1.06 -5.43 -11.27
CA MET A 72 2.50 -5.17 -11.14
C MET A 72 2.76 -3.68 -10.86
N ILE A 73 2.14 -2.79 -11.63
CA ILE A 73 2.22 -1.33 -11.41
C ILE A 73 1.77 -0.93 -10.01
N ILE A 74 0.64 -1.47 -9.52
CA ILE A 74 0.13 -1.16 -8.18
C ILE A 74 1.10 -1.65 -7.10
N LYS A 75 1.61 -2.89 -7.23
CA LYS A 75 2.58 -3.44 -6.28
C LYS A 75 3.88 -2.64 -6.26
N GLU A 76 4.37 -2.25 -7.42
CA GLU A 76 5.59 -1.47 -7.56
C GLU A 76 5.41 -0.04 -7.01
N THR A 77 4.24 0.54 -7.22
CA THR A 77 3.86 1.81 -6.59
C THR A 77 3.88 1.69 -5.06
N LEU A 78 3.35 0.59 -4.50
CA LEU A 78 3.36 0.38 -3.04
C LEU A 78 4.77 0.07 -2.49
N ARG A 79 5.65 -0.54 -3.29
CA ARG A 79 7.06 -0.78 -2.93
C ARG A 79 7.81 0.54 -2.80
N LEU A 80 7.72 1.40 -3.82
CA LEU A 80 8.43 2.68 -3.87
C LEU A 80 7.74 3.77 -3.06
N HIS A 81 6.42 3.84 -3.10
CA HIS A 81 5.66 4.95 -2.52
C HIS A 81 4.57 4.45 -1.57
N PRO A 82 4.92 3.71 -0.50
CA PRO A 82 3.95 3.24 0.47
C PRO A 82 3.29 4.45 1.16
N PRO A 83 1.94 4.52 1.24
CA PRO A 83 1.25 5.64 1.90
C PRO A 83 1.61 5.82 3.38
N VAL A 84 2.00 4.73 4.07
CA VAL A 84 2.39 4.74 5.49
C VAL A 84 3.81 4.18 5.62
N VAL A 85 4.81 5.06 5.50
CA VAL A 85 6.23 4.69 5.43
C VAL A 85 6.80 3.92 6.64
N LEU A 86 6.24 4.12 7.84
CA LEU A 86 6.65 3.45 9.09
C LEU A 86 5.61 2.46 9.64
N LEU A 87 4.54 2.19 8.87
CA LEU A 87 3.32 1.51 9.33
C LEU A 87 2.71 2.13 10.61
N VAL A 88 1.60 1.55 11.08
CA VAL A 88 1.03 1.91 12.38
C VAL A 88 1.92 1.29 13.47
N PRO A 89 2.39 2.08 14.47
CA PRO A 89 3.22 1.57 15.55
C PRO A 89 2.57 0.39 16.28
N ARG A 90 3.36 -0.68 16.50
CA ARG A 90 2.98 -1.82 17.33
C ARG A 90 3.51 -1.60 18.75
N GLU A 91 2.82 -2.10 19.76
CA GLU A 91 3.31 -2.10 21.14
C GLU A 91 3.47 -3.54 21.64
N THR A 92 4.59 -3.84 22.30
CA THR A 92 4.87 -5.17 22.83
C THR A 92 4.00 -5.49 24.05
N MET A 93 3.26 -6.60 23.99
CA MET A 93 2.39 -7.04 25.09
C MET A 93 3.16 -7.77 26.21
N SER A 94 4.29 -8.37 25.85
CA SER A 94 5.18 -9.11 26.75
C SER A 94 6.63 -8.91 26.29
N GLN A 95 7.58 -9.41 27.08
CA GLN A 95 8.97 -9.43 26.66
C GLN A 95 9.11 -10.33 25.43
N ILE A 96 9.71 -9.80 24.37
CA ILE A 96 9.97 -10.52 23.13
C ILE A 96 11.43 -10.36 22.73
N LYS A 97 11.91 -11.25 21.86
CA LYS A 97 13.24 -11.15 21.27
C LYS A 97 13.13 -10.87 19.77
N ILE A 98 13.82 -9.84 19.29
CA ILE A 98 13.95 -9.53 17.86
C ILE A 98 15.43 -9.58 17.49
N GLY A 99 15.80 -10.55 16.65
CA GLY A 99 17.20 -10.87 16.40
C GLY A 99 17.92 -11.22 17.70
N ASN A 100 18.96 -10.45 18.03
CA ASN A 100 19.75 -10.65 19.26
C ASN A 100 19.34 -9.68 20.40
N TYR A 101 18.26 -8.91 20.23
CA TYR A 101 17.81 -7.92 21.20
C TYR A 101 16.62 -8.40 22.02
N ASP A 102 16.70 -8.25 23.33
CA ASP A 102 15.57 -8.40 24.25
C ASP A 102 14.79 -7.10 24.35
N ILE A 103 13.49 -7.15 24.02
CA ILE A 103 12.60 -6.00 24.01
C ILE A 103 11.61 -6.12 25.16
N CYS A 104 11.63 -5.13 26.04
CA CYS A 104 10.73 -5.06 27.19
C CYS A 104 9.25 -4.90 26.76
N PRO A 105 8.29 -5.33 27.61
CA PRO A 105 6.88 -4.99 27.43
C PRO A 105 6.65 -3.48 27.32
N LYS A 106 5.58 -3.06 26.64
CA LYS A 106 5.18 -1.66 26.39
C LYS A 106 6.16 -0.85 25.54
N THR A 107 7.03 -1.54 24.79
CA THR A 107 7.93 -0.88 23.83
C THR A 107 7.19 -0.67 22.52
N ARG A 108 7.24 0.55 21.98
CA ARG A 108 6.72 0.87 20.65
C ARG A 108 7.70 0.47 19.56
N ILE A 109 7.20 -0.27 18.58
CA ILE A 109 7.95 -0.76 17.42
C ILE A 109 7.34 -0.12 16.17
N ALA A 110 8.19 0.57 15.41
CA ALA A 110 7.86 1.09 14.08
C ALA A 110 8.55 0.22 13.02
N VAL A 111 7.85 -0.06 11.90
CA VAL A 111 8.38 -0.91 10.82
C VAL A 111 8.62 -0.03 9.60
N ASN A 112 9.88 0.19 9.26
CA ASN A 112 10.24 1.05 8.13
C ASN A 112 10.08 0.33 6.78
N VAL A 113 8.83 0.26 6.29
CA VAL A 113 8.52 -0.35 4.99
C VAL A 113 9.10 0.41 3.82
N TRP A 114 9.33 1.73 3.96
CA TRP A 114 9.99 2.53 2.94
C TRP A 114 11.44 2.08 2.69
N ALA A 115 12.18 1.80 3.77
CA ALA A 115 13.54 1.27 3.68
C ALA A 115 13.56 -0.17 3.15
N ILE A 116 12.65 -1.03 3.63
CA ILE A 116 12.53 -2.42 3.15
C ILE A 116 12.22 -2.47 1.65
N GLY A 117 11.37 -1.57 1.16
CA GLY A 117 11.04 -1.45 -0.25
C GLY A 117 12.22 -0.98 -1.11
N ARG A 118 13.28 -0.41 -0.52
CA ARG A 118 14.46 0.15 -1.19
C ARG A 118 15.78 -0.53 -0.82
N ASP A 119 15.71 -1.65 -0.12
CA ASP A 119 16.90 -2.34 0.32
C ASP A 119 17.68 -2.87 -0.91
N PRO A 120 18.92 -2.39 -1.18
CA PRO A 120 19.70 -2.84 -2.33
C PRO A 120 20.16 -4.30 -2.21
N ASP A 121 20.13 -4.88 -1.01
CA ASP A 121 20.46 -6.29 -0.81
C ASP A 121 19.29 -7.22 -1.21
N ILE A 122 18.07 -6.66 -1.32
CA ILE A 122 16.84 -7.40 -1.66
C ILE A 122 16.35 -7.06 -3.07
N TRP A 123 16.48 -5.80 -3.49
CA TRP A 123 15.92 -5.28 -4.75
C TRP A 123 17.02 -4.82 -5.70
N ASN A 124 16.95 -5.29 -6.95
CA ASN A 124 17.77 -4.75 -8.03
C ASN A 124 17.24 -3.36 -8.44
N ASN A 125 18.13 -2.37 -8.55
CA ASN A 125 17.76 -0.97 -8.85
C ASN A 125 16.64 -0.45 -7.93
N PRO A 126 16.87 -0.41 -6.61
CA PRO A 126 15.81 -0.19 -5.62
C PRO A 126 15.09 1.15 -5.73
N GLU A 127 15.68 2.14 -6.38
CA GLU A 127 15.09 3.47 -6.58
C GLU A 127 14.33 3.61 -7.91
N ASP A 128 14.47 2.65 -8.81
CA ASP A 128 13.80 2.69 -10.11
C ASP A 128 12.41 2.07 -10.05
N PHE A 129 11.44 2.73 -10.69
CA PHE A 129 10.09 2.18 -10.90
C PHE A 129 10.11 1.18 -12.05
N ILE A 130 10.10 -0.12 -11.72
CA ILE A 130 10.16 -1.24 -12.68
C ILE A 130 9.06 -2.25 -12.30
N PRO A 131 7.87 -2.18 -12.91
CA PRO A 131 6.79 -3.11 -12.62
C PRO A 131 7.10 -4.59 -12.96
N GLU A 132 7.95 -4.84 -13.95
CA GLU A 132 8.36 -6.17 -14.42
C GLU A 132 9.29 -6.92 -13.45
#